data_AF-A0A3Q2YBR2-F1
#
_entry.id   AF-A0A3Q2YBR2-F1
#
_cell.length_a   1.000
_cell.length_b   1.000
_cell.length_c   1.000
_cell.angle_alpha   90.00
_cell.angle_beta   90.00
_cell.angle_gamma   90.00
#
_symmetry.space_group_name_H-M   'P 1'
#
loop_
_entity.id
_entity.type
_entity.pdbx_description
1 polymer ?
#
loop_
_entity_poly.entity_id
_entity_poly.type
_entity_poly.pdbx_seq_one_letter_code
_entity_poly.pdbx_strand_id
1 'polypeptide(L)'
;LGPPKRDYYVRSPIRQKIQYFKRFIENHRRHIACVIVVYGITAGVALERCYYYSLQATSTGMPETSVVGVVVSRGSAAAISFLFPYMLLTVCRNLITMCRETFLNRYIPFDSAIDLHRSMAVTAIVLTVAHSLGHVINIYIFSISDLNILACLFPKVLTNNGSHWCAASVHFGIHLRFCHSLFPPHQFPRFLDHS
;
A
#
# COMPACT_ATOMS: atom_id res chain seq x y z
N LEU A 1 56.94 -32.33 -12.13
CA LEU A 1 55.67 -31.58 -11.99
C LEU A 1 54.59 -32.57 -11.56
N GLY A 2 54.09 -32.47 -10.33
CA GLY A 2 52.99 -33.33 -9.86
C GLY A 2 51.66 -32.93 -10.51
N PRO A 3 50.72 -33.86 -10.76
CA PRO A 3 49.44 -33.55 -11.39
C PRO A 3 48.62 -32.59 -10.51
N PRO A 4 47.77 -31.73 -11.10
CA PRO A 4 46.93 -30.81 -10.34
C PRO A 4 46.00 -31.62 -9.42
N LYS A 5 46.17 -31.46 -8.10
CA LYS A 5 45.24 -32.00 -7.10
C LYS A 5 43.86 -31.40 -7.35
N ARG A 6 42.96 -32.19 -7.93
CA ARG A 6 41.53 -31.85 -7.93
C ARG A 6 40.99 -32.22 -6.56
N ASP A 7 40.79 -31.22 -5.72
CA ASP A 7 40.10 -31.39 -4.45
C ASP A 7 38.67 -31.87 -4.72
N TYR A 8 38.41 -33.16 -4.51
CA TYR A 8 37.08 -33.73 -4.50
C TYR A 8 36.35 -33.23 -3.25
N TYR A 9 35.75 -32.05 -3.37
CA TYR A 9 34.95 -31.45 -2.30
C TYR A 9 33.66 -32.27 -2.12
N VAL A 10 33.61 -33.17 -1.13
CA VAL A 10 32.39 -33.86 -0.70
C VAL A 10 31.40 -32.80 -0.23
N ARG A 11 30.52 -32.39 -1.12
CA ARG A 11 29.67 -31.21 -0.95
C ARG A 11 28.39 -31.67 -0.26
N SER A 12 28.29 -31.43 1.05
CA SER A 12 27.06 -31.73 1.79
C SER A 12 25.84 -31.12 1.08
N PRO A 13 24.67 -31.78 1.09
CA PRO A 13 23.48 -31.29 0.39
C PRO A 13 23.07 -29.88 0.85
N ILE A 14 23.34 -29.56 2.12
CA ILE A 14 23.15 -28.23 2.71
C ILE A 14 24.09 -27.20 2.07
N ARG A 15 25.37 -27.53 1.90
CA ARG A 15 26.34 -26.62 1.28
C ARG A 15 26.06 -26.44 -0.21
N GLN A 16 25.53 -27.45 -0.91
CA GLN A 16 25.02 -27.30 -2.28
C GLN A 16 23.81 -26.37 -2.35
N LYS A 17 22.82 -26.51 -1.46
CA LYS A 17 21.68 -25.57 -1.36
C LYS A 17 22.13 -24.15 -1.08
N ILE A 18 23.06 -23.95 -0.14
CA ILE A 18 23.62 -22.62 0.17
C ILE A 18 24.35 -22.03 -1.04
N GLN A 19 25.16 -22.83 -1.75
CA GLN A 19 25.88 -22.37 -2.95
C GLN A 19 24.92 -22.02 -4.10
N TYR A 20 23.86 -22.82 -4.28
CA TYR A 20 22.81 -22.54 -5.27
C TYR A 20 22.06 -21.25 -4.92
N PHE A 21 21.67 -21.08 -3.66
CA PHE A 21 21.00 -19.88 -3.17
C PHE A 21 21.89 -18.63 -3.28
N LYS A 22 23.19 -18.76 -2.95
CA LYS A 22 24.18 -17.68 -3.17
C LYS A 22 24.24 -17.26 -4.63
N ARG A 23 24.33 -18.22 -5.56
CA ARG A 23 24.34 -17.93 -7.01
C ARG A 23 23.03 -17.31 -7.47
N PHE A 24 21.90 -17.78 -6.96
CA PHE A 24 20.58 -17.22 -7.30
C PHE A 24 20.48 -15.75 -6.87
N ILE A 25 20.86 -15.46 -5.62
CA ILE A 25 20.92 -14.08 -5.11
C ILE A 25 21.91 -13.26 -5.92
N GLU A 26 23.11 -13.75 -6.19
CA GLU A 26 24.13 -13.00 -6.93
C GLU A 26 23.68 -12.66 -8.35
N ASN A 27 22.94 -13.58 -9.00
CA ASN A 27 22.37 -13.39 -10.33
C ASN A 27 21.19 -12.39 -10.33
N HIS A 28 20.32 -12.43 -9.31
CA HIS A 28 19.12 -11.59 -9.21
C HIS A 28 19.25 -10.42 -8.23
N ARG A 29 20.44 -10.13 -7.69
CA ARG A 29 20.64 -9.18 -6.58
C ARG A 29 20.05 -7.80 -6.87
N ARG A 30 20.08 -7.42 -8.14
CA ARG A 30 19.62 -6.12 -8.67
C ARG A 30 18.09 -6.00 -8.62
N HIS A 31 17.37 -7.03 -9.07
CA HIS A 31 15.91 -7.10 -8.95
C HIS A 31 15.49 -7.13 -7.47
N ILE A 32 16.14 -8.01 -6.69
CA ILE A 32 15.83 -8.19 -5.26
C ILE A 32 16.06 -6.88 -4.50
N ALA A 33 17.16 -6.16 -4.76
CA ALA A 33 17.43 -4.88 -4.13
C ALA A 33 16.36 -3.82 -4.47
N CYS A 34 15.95 -3.71 -5.73
CA CYS A 34 14.91 -2.77 -6.14
C CYS A 34 13.56 -3.08 -5.46
N VAL A 35 13.17 -4.36 -5.45
CA VAL A 35 11.97 -4.83 -4.73
C VAL A 35 12.07 -4.50 -3.24
N ILE A 36 13.18 -4.84 -2.58
CA ILE A 36 13.37 -4.55 -1.15
C ILE A 36 13.25 -3.06 -0.86
N VAL A 37 13.82 -2.19 -1.70
CA VAL A 37 13.74 -0.74 -1.50
C VAL A 37 12.30 -0.24 -1.66
N VAL A 38 11.61 -0.59 -2.75
CA VAL A 38 10.24 -0.12 -3.02
C VAL A 38 9.27 -0.61 -1.95
N TYR A 39 9.27 -1.92 -1.66
CA TYR A 39 8.39 -2.50 -0.66
C TYR A 39 8.80 -2.13 0.77
N GLY A 40 10.09 -1.96 1.03
CA GLY A 40 10.62 -1.52 2.32
C GLY A 40 10.20 -0.10 2.66
N ILE A 41 10.30 0.84 1.71
CA ILE A 41 9.82 2.22 1.93
C ILE A 41 8.29 2.24 2.05
N THR A 42 7.58 1.50 1.19
CA THR A 42 6.11 1.39 1.26
C THR A 42 5.66 0.87 2.63
N ALA A 43 6.29 -0.19 3.13
CA ALA A 43 6.01 -0.74 4.45
C ALA A 43 6.41 0.23 5.57
N GLY A 44 7.56 0.90 5.46
CA GLY A 44 8.01 1.89 6.43
C GLY A 44 7.03 3.06 6.59
N VAL A 45 6.58 3.64 5.47
CA VAL A 45 5.57 4.72 5.48
C VAL A 45 4.23 4.23 6.02
N ALA A 46 3.80 3.03 5.65
CA ALA A 46 2.58 2.44 6.18
C ALA A 46 2.67 2.24 7.70
N LEU A 47 3.78 1.66 8.18
CA LEU A 47 4.03 1.39 9.59
C LEU A 47 4.15 2.67 10.41
N GLU A 48 4.83 3.70 9.91
CA GLU A 48 4.90 5.01 10.56
C GLU A 48 3.49 5.57 10.80
N ARG A 49 2.62 5.52 9.78
CA ARG A 49 1.23 5.97 9.91
C ARG A 49 0.44 5.10 10.87
N CYS A 50 0.61 3.78 10.80
CA CYS A 50 -0.07 2.87 11.72
C CYS A 50 0.34 3.14 13.18
N TYR A 51 1.62 3.32 13.44
CA TYR A 51 2.17 3.61 14.76
C TYR A 51 1.69 4.97 15.31
N TYR A 52 1.67 6.00 14.46
CA TYR A 52 1.18 7.32 14.86
C TYR A 52 -0.30 7.28 15.28
N TYR A 53 -1.15 6.63 14.49
CA TYR A 53 -2.58 6.55 14.78
C TYR A 53 -2.93 5.57 15.90
N SER A 54 -2.15 4.51 16.11
CA SER A 54 -2.34 3.62 17.26
C SER A 54 -2.03 4.32 18.58
N LEU A 55 -0.96 5.13 18.65
CA LEU A 55 -0.66 5.92 19.83
C LEU A 55 -1.72 6.99 20.11
N GLN A 56 -2.20 7.67 19.06
CA GLN A 56 -3.28 8.65 19.20
C GLN A 56 -4.59 8.02 19.65
N ALA A 57 -4.86 6.78 19.25
CA ALA A 57 -6.04 6.04 19.71
C ALA A 57 -5.99 5.76 21.22
N THR A 58 -4.83 5.39 21.75
CA THR A 58 -4.64 5.17 23.19
C THR A 58 -4.90 6.44 24.01
N SER A 59 -4.50 7.61 23.50
CA SER A 59 -4.73 8.89 24.20
C SER A 59 -6.17 9.40 24.08
N THR A 60 -6.90 9.00 23.04
CA THR A 60 -8.28 9.45 22.79
C THR A 60 -9.35 8.51 23.33
N GLY A 61 -8.97 7.34 23.84
CA GLY A 61 -9.90 6.36 24.43
C GLY A 61 -10.85 5.71 23.41
N MET A 62 -10.41 5.62 22.14
CA MET A 62 -11.22 5.05 21.06
C MET A 62 -11.46 3.55 21.26
N PRO A 63 -12.65 3.01 20.91
CA PRO A 63 -12.90 1.57 20.92
C PRO A 63 -11.89 0.83 20.04
N GLU A 64 -11.27 -0.25 20.53
CA GLU A 64 -10.22 -0.99 19.80
C GLU A 64 -10.64 -1.38 18.38
N THR A 65 -11.92 -1.71 18.17
CA THR A 65 -12.49 -2.04 16.86
C THR A 65 -12.42 -0.88 15.87
N SER A 66 -12.60 0.36 16.35
CA SER A 66 -12.51 1.58 15.52
C SER A 66 -11.07 1.94 15.23
N VAL A 67 -10.17 1.69 16.19
CA VAL A 67 -8.74 1.97 16.05
C VAL A 67 -8.16 1.15 14.91
N VAL A 68 -8.49 -0.14 14.86
CA VAL A 68 -8.02 -1.03 13.79
C VAL A 68 -8.47 -0.54 12.42
N GLY A 69 -9.75 -0.16 12.27
CA GLY A 69 -10.26 0.39 11.01
C GLY A 69 -9.57 1.68 10.58
N VAL A 70 -9.35 2.62 11.51
CA VAL A 70 -8.69 3.91 11.22
C VAL A 70 -7.22 3.70 10.85
N VAL A 71 -6.51 2.88 11.63
CA VAL A 71 -5.10 2.55 11.41
C VAL A 71 -4.91 1.87 10.05
N VAL A 72 -5.74 0.86 9.74
CA VAL A 72 -5.68 0.13 8.46
C VAL A 72 -5.99 1.06 7.30
N SER A 73 -7.07 1.85 7.35
CA SER A 73 -7.41 2.80 6.28
C SER A 73 -6.31 3.84 6.04
N ARG A 74 -5.73 4.42 7.09
CA ARG A 74 -4.70 5.46 6.98
C ARG A 74 -3.35 4.90 6.53
N GLY A 75 -2.96 3.74 7.04
CA GLY A 75 -1.72 3.05 6.66
C GLY A 75 -1.75 2.59 5.21
N SER A 76 -2.84 1.94 4.78
CA SER A 76 -3.05 1.53 3.38
C SER A 76 -3.11 2.72 2.43
N ALA A 77 -3.78 3.81 2.79
CA ALA A 77 -3.81 5.03 1.97
C ALA A 77 -2.40 5.59 1.73
N ALA A 78 -1.59 5.68 2.78
CA ALA A 78 -0.22 6.17 2.68
C ALA A 78 0.66 5.25 1.81
N ALA A 79 0.51 3.93 1.95
CA ALA A 79 1.18 2.94 1.11
C ALA A 79 0.80 3.09 -0.38
N ILE A 80 -0.50 3.23 -0.67
CA ILE A 80 -1.04 3.42 -2.02
C ILE A 80 -0.52 4.73 -2.62
N SER A 81 -0.55 5.84 -1.87
CA SER A 81 -0.04 7.14 -2.32
C SER A 81 1.45 7.09 -2.65
N PHE A 82 2.23 6.28 -1.92
CA PHE A 82 3.63 6.07 -2.24
C PHE A 82 3.80 5.21 -3.51
N LEU A 83 3.05 4.12 -3.66
CA LEU A 83 3.17 3.19 -4.79
C LEU A 83 2.76 3.79 -6.16
N PHE A 84 1.76 4.67 -6.20
CA PHE A 84 1.24 5.26 -7.45
C PHE A 84 2.31 5.95 -8.33
N PRO A 85 3.13 6.89 -7.83
CA PRO A 85 4.17 7.51 -8.63
C PRO A 85 5.20 6.48 -9.13
N TYR A 86 5.61 5.49 -8.33
CA TYR A 86 6.53 4.44 -8.80
C TYR A 86 5.92 3.52 -9.86
N MET A 87 4.62 3.22 -9.78
CA MET A 87 3.91 2.51 -10.86
C MET A 87 3.94 3.30 -12.17
N LEU A 88 3.76 4.63 -12.13
CA LEU A 88 3.87 5.47 -13.33
C LEU A 88 5.30 5.49 -13.88
N LEU A 89 6.32 5.57 -13.01
CA LEU A 89 7.72 5.52 -13.43
C LEU A 89 8.05 4.23 -14.19
N THR A 90 7.43 3.10 -13.85
CA THR A 90 7.65 1.81 -14.54
C THR A 90 7.01 1.67 -15.93
N VAL A 91 6.13 2.59 -16.35
CA VAL A 91 5.51 2.57 -17.70
C VAL A 91 6.03 3.70 -18.60
N CYS A 92 6.68 4.72 -18.02
CA CYS A 92 7.27 5.84 -18.74
C CYS A 92 8.53 5.40 -19.53
N ARG A 93 8.34 4.90 -20.75
CA ARG A 93 9.42 4.40 -21.62
C ARG A 93 10.57 5.39 -21.83
N ASN A 94 10.28 6.68 -22.00
CA ASN A 94 11.30 7.73 -22.17
C ASN A 94 12.16 7.94 -20.92
N LEU A 95 11.56 7.82 -19.73
CA LEU A 95 12.31 7.93 -18.48
C LEU A 95 13.14 6.68 -18.23
N ILE A 96 12.60 5.50 -18.57
CA ILE A 96 13.31 4.23 -18.46
C ILE A 96 14.55 4.22 -19.37
N THR A 97 14.44 4.68 -20.61
CA THR A 97 15.60 4.81 -21.50
C THR A 97 16.61 5.84 -21.01
N MET A 98 16.16 6.99 -20.48
CA MET A 98 17.05 7.95 -19.83
C MET A 98 17.79 7.35 -18.63
N CYS A 99 17.09 6.61 -17.75
CA CYS A 99 17.72 5.94 -16.61
C CYS A 99 18.66 4.81 -17.04
N ARG A 100 18.41 4.16 -18.20
CA ARG A 100 19.27 3.12 -18.78
C ARG A 100 20.63 3.65 -19.26
N GLU A 101 20.71 4.92 -19.64
CA GLU A 101 21.97 5.59 -20.01
C GLU A 101 22.77 6.07 -18.79
N THR A 102 22.19 6.04 -17.59
CA THR A 102 22.89 6.41 -16.34
C THR A 102 23.53 5.22 -15.64
N PHE A 103 24.28 5.49 -14.56
CA PHE A 103 24.82 4.48 -13.65
C PHE A 103 23.74 3.53 -13.06
N LEU A 104 22.46 3.92 -13.11
CA LEU A 104 21.35 3.08 -12.66
C LEU A 104 21.17 1.81 -13.48
N ASN A 105 21.60 1.72 -14.75
CA ASN A 105 21.55 0.48 -15.53
C ASN A 105 22.41 -0.65 -14.93
N ARG A 106 23.42 -0.29 -14.14
CA ARG A 106 24.23 -1.26 -13.40
C ARG A 106 23.53 -1.79 -12.15
N TYR A 107 22.54 -1.07 -11.64
CA TYR A 107 21.80 -1.38 -10.41
C TYR A 107 20.39 -1.88 -10.65
N ILE A 108 19.70 -1.38 -11.67
CA ILE A 108 18.30 -1.67 -12.00
C ILE A 108 18.25 -2.40 -13.36
N PRO A 109 17.77 -3.64 -13.38
CA PRO A 109 17.57 -4.42 -14.59
C PRO A 109 16.24 -4.00 -15.25
N PHE A 110 16.34 -3.05 -16.17
CA PHE A 110 15.18 -2.44 -16.84
C PHE A 110 14.34 -3.41 -17.67
N ASP A 111 14.88 -4.58 -18.06
CA ASP A 111 14.13 -5.63 -18.78
C ASP A 111 12.95 -6.21 -17.97
N SER A 112 13.00 -6.16 -16.63
CA SER A 112 11.89 -6.60 -15.77
C SER A 112 11.14 -5.44 -15.12
N ALA A 113 11.24 -4.23 -15.67
CA ALA A 113 10.45 -3.10 -15.20
C ALA A 113 8.93 -3.37 -15.33
N ILE A 114 8.52 -4.12 -16.36
CA ILE A 114 7.13 -4.55 -16.56
C ILE A 114 6.71 -5.59 -15.50
N ASP A 115 7.57 -6.53 -15.14
CA ASP A 115 7.27 -7.49 -14.07
C ASP A 115 7.15 -6.78 -12.72
N LEU A 116 8.01 -5.79 -12.46
CA LEU A 116 7.92 -4.94 -11.28
C LEU A 116 6.60 -4.15 -11.28
N HIS A 117 6.22 -3.53 -12.41
CA HIS A 117 4.94 -2.86 -12.58
C HIS A 117 3.76 -3.80 -12.23
N ARG A 118 3.75 -5.01 -12.78
CA ARG A 118 2.73 -6.03 -12.49
C ARG A 118 2.69 -6.38 -11.01
N SER A 119 3.85 -6.57 -10.37
CA SER A 119 3.92 -6.86 -8.94
C SER A 119 3.38 -5.72 -8.06
N MET A 120 3.71 -4.47 -8.41
CA MET A 120 3.23 -3.29 -7.71
C MET A 120 1.73 -3.08 -7.92
N ALA A 121 1.21 -3.37 -9.13
CA ALA A 121 -0.21 -3.30 -9.43
C ALA A 121 -1.02 -4.30 -8.59
N VAL A 122 -0.56 -5.55 -8.49
CA VAL A 122 -1.20 -6.56 -7.62
C VAL A 122 -1.19 -6.09 -6.16
N THR A 123 -0.06 -5.57 -5.69
CA THR A 123 0.06 -5.02 -4.33
C THR A 123 -0.88 -3.84 -4.10
N ALA A 124 -0.96 -2.91 -5.05
CA ALA A 124 -1.85 -1.76 -4.98
C ALA A 124 -3.33 -2.19 -4.92
N ILE A 125 -3.73 -3.23 -5.67
CA ILE A 125 -5.08 -3.79 -5.60
C ILE A 125 -5.36 -4.34 -4.20
N VAL A 126 -4.45 -5.16 -3.66
CA VAL A 126 -4.61 -5.73 -2.31
C VAL A 126 -4.71 -4.62 -1.25
N LEU A 127 -3.85 -3.61 -1.33
CA LEU A 127 -3.90 -2.47 -0.42
C LEU A 127 -5.18 -1.64 -0.58
N THR A 128 -5.69 -1.50 -1.80
CA THR A 128 -6.95 -0.80 -2.06
C THR A 128 -8.14 -1.55 -1.47
N VAL A 129 -8.15 -2.88 -1.59
CA VAL A 129 -9.17 -3.72 -0.92
C VAL A 129 -9.09 -3.56 0.59
N ALA A 130 -7.88 -3.62 1.18
CA ALA A 130 -7.69 -3.40 2.61
C ALA A 130 -8.11 -1.99 3.06
N HIS A 131 -7.83 -0.97 2.24
CA HIS A 131 -8.24 0.41 2.47
C HIS A 131 -9.76 0.56 2.50
N SER A 132 -10.45 -0.02 1.50
CA SER A 132 -11.91 -0.04 1.42
C SER A 132 -12.52 -0.78 2.60
N LEU A 133 -11.99 -1.96 2.97
CA LEU A 133 -12.47 -2.73 4.14
C LEU A 133 -12.29 -1.94 5.45
N GLY A 134 -11.16 -1.26 5.63
CA GLY A 134 -10.95 -0.38 6.78
C GLY A 134 -11.99 0.75 6.85
N HIS A 135 -12.34 1.33 5.69
CA HIS A 135 -13.38 2.35 5.63
C HIS A 135 -14.76 1.80 5.94
N VAL A 136 -15.10 0.60 5.46
CA VAL A 136 -16.37 -0.08 5.77
C VAL A 136 -16.50 -0.33 7.27
N ILE A 137 -15.43 -0.82 7.91
CA ILE A 137 -15.39 -1.05 9.36
C ILE A 137 -15.56 0.28 10.12
N ASN A 138 -14.85 1.33 9.70
CA ASN A 138 -14.99 2.65 10.30
C ASN A 138 -16.43 3.16 10.19
N ILE A 139 -17.04 3.09 9.00
CA ILE A 139 -18.43 3.53 8.77
C ILE A 139 -19.41 2.74 9.64
N TYR A 140 -19.25 1.41 9.71
CA TYR A 140 -20.10 0.57 10.55
C TYR A 140 -20.03 0.99 12.02
N ILE A 141 -18.82 1.21 12.54
CA ILE A 141 -18.60 1.62 13.93
C ILE A 141 -19.14 3.02 14.18
N PHE A 142 -18.90 3.96 13.26
CA PHE A 142 -19.48 5.30 13.33
C PHE A 142 -21.01 5.30 13.31
N SER A 143 -21.64 4.32 12.65
CA SER A 143 -23.10 4.20 12.57
C SER A 143 -23.73 3.67 13.85
N ILE A 144 -22.98 2.92 14.66
CA ILE A 144 -23.44 2.37 15.95
C ILE A 144 -22.95 3.15 17.17
N SER A 145 -22.04 4.12 16.99
CA SER A 145 -21.45 4.92 18.09
C SER A 145 -22.34 6.12 18.45
N ASP A 146 -22.45 6.42 19.74
CA ASP A 146 -23.21 7.58 20.23
C ASP A 146 -22.65 8.94 19.74
N LEU A 147 -23.55 9.88 19.42
CA LEU A 147 -23.23 11.22 18.88
C LEU A 147 -22.17 12.01 19.69
N ASN A 148 -22.02 11.70 20.98
CA ASN A 148 -21.10 12.40 21.88
C ASN A 148 -19.61 12.12 21.55
N ILE A 149 -19.29 10.91 21.08
CA ILE A 149 -17.94 10.53 20.66
C ILE A 149 -17.61 11.14 19.29
N LEU A 150 -18.60 11.22 18.41
CA LEU A 150 -18.46 11.74 17.05
C LEU A 150 -18.24 13.27 17.02
N ALA A 151 -18.91 14.01 17.90
CA ALA A 151 -18.71 15.44 18.12
C ALA A 151 -17.30 15.76 18.64
N CYS A 152 -16.69 14.83 19.40
CA CYS A 152 -15.33 14.98 19.93
C CYS A 152 -14.24 14.71 18.86
N LEU A 153 -14.52 13.82 17.90
CA LEU A 153 -13.62 13.47 16.77
C LEU A 153 -13.64 14.49 15.62
N PHE A 154 -14.81 15.10 15.35
CA PHE A 154 -14.98 16.09 14.28
C PHE A 154 -15.62 17.39 14.78
N PRO A 155 -14.99 18.12 15.72
CA PRO A 155 -15.57 19.30 16.34
C PRO A 155 -15.83 20.46 15.36
N LYS A 156 -15.22 20.43 14.17
CA LYS A 156 -15.42 21.43 13.10
C LYS A 156 -16.51 21.07 12.08
N VAL A 157 -16.95 19.80 12.04
CA VAL A 157 -17.96 19.32 11.06
C VAL A 157 -19.29 19.03 11.74
N LEU A 158 -19.26 18.71 13.04
CA LEU A 158 -20.45 18.38 13.83
C LEU A 158 -20.55 19.27 15.06
N THR A 159 -21.45 20.24 15.01
CA THR A 159 -21.93 20.99 16.17
C THR A 159 -22.98 20.16 16.91
N ASN A 160 -22.75 19.90 18.20
CA ASN A 160 -23.66 19.14 19.06
C ASN A 160 -24.96 19.94 19.31
N ASN A 161 -25.91 19.86 18.39
CA ASN A 161 -27.23 20.49 18.51
C ASN A 161 -28.35 19.48 18.84
N GLY A 162 -28.03 18.25 19.26
CA GLY A 162 -29.02 17.23 19.61
C GLY A 162 -29.89 16.72 18.44
N SER A 163 -29.58 17.11 17.20
CA SER A 163 -30.37 16.77 16.02
C SER A 163 -29.89 15.47 15.36
N HIS A 164 -30.78 14.48 15.33
CA HIS A 164 -30.67 13.19 14.64
C HIS A 164 -30.25 13.31 13.15
N TRP A 165 -30.48 14.48 12.55
CA TRP A 165 -30.16 14.83 11.16
C TRP A 165 -28.66 15.00 10.85
N CYS A 166 -27.84 15.27 11.86
CA CYS A 166 -26.39 15.39 11.68
C CYS A 166 -25.73 14.02 11.42
N ALA A 167 -26.21 12.96 12.08
CA ALA A 167 -25.72 11.60 11.86
C ALA A 167 -26.04 11.12 10.42
N ALA A 168 -27.24 11.42 9.92
CA ALA A 168 -27.64 11.09 8.56
C ALA A 168 -26.82 11.84 7.49
N SER A 169 -26.44 13.09 7.75
CA SER A 169 -25.59 13.89 6.84
C SER A 169 -24.17 13.34 6.71
N VAL A 170 -23.59 12.82 7.80
CA VAL A 170 -22.28 12.15 7.76
C VAL A 170 -22.37 10.81 7.06
N HIS A 171 -23.44 10.06 7.29
CA HIS A 171 -23.72 8.81 6.59
C HIS A 171 -23.80 9.02 5.07
N PHE A 172 -24.51 10.07 4.62
CA PHE A 172 -24.64 10.40 3.20
C PHE A 172 -23.34 10.93 2.59
N GLY A 173 -22.61 11.80 3.30
CA GLY A 173 -21.35 12.39 2.82
C GLY A 173 -20.21 11.36 2.68
N ILE A 174 -20.11 10.40 3.59
CA ILE A 174 -19.10 9.33 3.51
C ILE A 174 -19.46 8.32 2.42
N HIS A 175 -20.75 7.95 2.27
CA HIS A 175 -21.19 7.09 1.17
C HIS A 175 -20.93 7.70 -0.21
N LEU A 176 -21.20 9.00 -0.38
CA LEU A 176 -20.99 9.69 -1.65
C LEU A 176 -19.49 9.75 -2.02
N ARG A 177 -18.62 9.94 -1.02
CA ARG A 177 -17.16 9.99 -1.23
C ARG A 177 -16.55 8.61 -1.47
N PHE A 178 -17.09 7.57 -0.83
CA PHE A 178 -16.73 6.18 -1.09
C PHE A 178 -17.15 5.74 -2.49
N CYS A 179 -18.37 6.08 -2.93
CA CYS A 179 -18.81 5.84 -4.31
C CYS A 179 -17.93 6.55 -5.36
N HIS A 180 -17.52 7.80 -5.08
CA HIS A 180 -16.62 8.56 -5.95
C HIS A 180 -15.18 8.01 -5.98
N SER A 181 -14.71 7.40 -4.87
CA SER A 181 -13.40 6.77 -4.79
C SER A 181 -13.34 5.36 -5.40
N LEU A 182 -14.47 4.64 -5.46
CA LEU A 182 -14.58 3.32 -6.10
C LEU A 182 -14.84 3.40 -7.60
N PHE A 183 -15.47 4.47 -8.09
CA PHE A 183 -15.76 4.67 -9.51
C PHE A 183 -15.22 6.03 -9.99
N PRO A 184 -13.99 6.10 -10.53
CA PRO A 184 -13.53 7.29 -11.20
C PRO A 184 -14.45 7.59 -12.41
N PRO A 185 -14.78 8.87 -12.68
CA PRO A 185 -15.78 9.28 -13.68
C PRO A 185 -15.43 8.94 -15.13
N HIS A 186 -14.34 8.21 -15.38
CA HIS A 186 -13.83 7.92 -16.71
C HIS A 186 -14.46 6.68 -17.39
N GLN A 187 -15.46 6.04 -16.78
CA GLN A 187 -16.16 4.86 -17.33
C GLN A 187 -17.69 4.99 -17.48
N PHE A 188 -18.29 6.16 -17.24
CA PHE A 188 -19.72 6.38 -17.49
C PHE A 188 -19.96 7.19 -18.78
N PRO A 189 -20.11 6.56 -19.96
CA PRO A 189 -20.93 7.16 -21.01
C PRO A 189 -22.40 6.79 -20.76
N ARG A 190 -23.23 7.81 -20.59
CA ARG A 190 -24.72 7.80 -20.74
C ARG A 190 -25.53 6.90 -19.81
N PHE A 191 -25.89 7.42 -18.63
CA PHE A 191 -27.07 6.94 -17.88
C PHE A 191 -27.87 8.08 -17.25
N LEU A 192 -27.88 9.25 -17.89
CA LEU A 192 -28.70 10.41 -17.51
C LEU A 192 -29.28 11.08 -18.77
N ASP A 193 -30.08 10.33 -19.52
CA ASP A 193 -30.91 10.91 -20.60
C ASP A 193 -32.34 10.34 -20.61
N HIS A 194 -32.76 9.67 -19.53
CA HIS A 194 -34.16 9.28 -19.34
C HIS A 194 -34.46 9.08 -17.85
N SER A 195 -34.80 10.17 -17.17
CA SER A 195 -35.63 10.21 -15.96
C SER A 195 -36.12 11.64 -15.78
#